data_AF-A0A0F9M5H6-F1
#
_entry.id   AF-A0A0F9M5H6-F1
#
_cell.length_a   1.000
_cell.length_b   1.000
_cell.length_c   1.000
_cell.angle_alpha   90.00
_cell.angle_beta   90.00
_cell.angle_gamma   90.00
#
_symmetry.space_group_name_H-M   'P 1'
#
loop_
_entity.id
_entity.type
_entity.pdbx_description
1 polymer ?
#
loop_
_entity_poly.entity_id
_entity_poly.type
_entity_poly.pdbx_seq_one_letter_code
_entity_poly.pdbx_strand_id
1 'polypeptide(L)'
;MTFEIYRKGVGVTARCTVAGLFGVASIFAAYSLYGVLIDYPEFFAGAKVPLLDIRLTWGLVSSFVLFMFCGVIICAFTTGFEIGLKRIDSKTKRAVEFFIETQAELQKVSWPTRDELIGSTVVVIVCLVILALYIFGVDWVVSSVMKTIGLL
;
A
#
# COMPACT_ATOMS: atom_id res chain seq x y z
N MET A 1 -12.86 19.61 22.35
CA MET A 1 -11.46 19.82 21.97
C MET A 1 -11.27 19.17 20.60
N THR A 2 -11.11 19.98 19.55
CA THR A 2 -10.84 19.48 18.18
C THR A 2 -9.39 19.02 18.10
N PHE A 3 -9.17 17.70 18.04
CA PHE A 3 -7.85 17.12 17.86
C PHE A 3 -7.39 17.36 16.41
N GLU A 4 -6.63 18.43 16.16
CA GLU A 4 -5.90 18.58 14.90
C GLU A 4 -4.68 17.65 14.89
N ILE A 5 -4.91 16.37 14.55
CA ILE A 5 -3.85 15.36 14.42
C ILE A 5 -2.98 15.59 13.15
N TYR A 6 -3.43 16.44 12.22
CA TYR A 6 -2.73 16.68 10.95
C TYR A 6 -1.83 17.93 11.00
N ARG A 7 -0.51 17.74 11.08
CA ARG A 7 0.47 18.81 10.92
C ARG A 7 0.62 19.16 9.43
N LYS A 8 0.00 20.26 8.99
CA LYS A 8 0.23 20.84 7.64
C LYS A 8 1.74 21.03 7.40
N GLY A 9 2.26 20.46 6.32
CA GLY A 9 3.66 20.65 5.88
C GLY A 9 4.56 19.40 5.91
N VAL A 10 4.15 18.31 6.58
CA VAL A 10 4.96 17.06 6.64
C VAL A 10 5.13 16.39 5.26
N GLY A 11 4.21 16.62 4.34
CA GLY A 11 4.33 16.13 2.96
C GLY A 11 5.53 16.72 2.20
N VAL A 12 5.97 17.94 2.54
CA VAL A 12 7.07 18.61 1.82
C VAL A 12 8.42 17.99 2.21
N THR A 13 8.64 17.72 3.50
CA THR A 13 9.88 17.09 3.98
C THR A 13 10.01 15.65 3.50
N ALA A 14 8.91 14.90 3.43
CA ALA A 14 8.89 13.55 2.85
C ALA A 14 9.27 13.57 1.37
N ARG A 15 8.73 14.52 0.58
CA ARG A 15 9.06 14.67 -0.86
C ARG A 15 10.53 15.00 -1.08
N CYS A 16 11.09 15.95 -0.33
CA CYS A 16 12.51 16.30 -0.44
C CYS A 16 13.43 15.12 -0.07
N THR A 17 13.06 14.34 0.95
CA THR A 17 13.84 13.17 1.38
C THR A 17 13.83 12.08 0.30
N VAL A 18 12.65 11.80 -0.26
CA VAL A 18 12.48 10.81 -1.33
C VAL A 18 13.23 11.23 -2.60
N ALA A 19 13.15 12.50 -2.99
CA ALA A 19 13.86 13.04 -4.14
C ALA A 19 15.39 12.94 -3.99
N GLY A 20 15.91 13.24 -2.79
CA GLY A 20 17.34 13.08 -2.49
C GLY A 20 17.79 11.63 -2.63
N LEU A 21 17.03 10.68 -2.07
CA LEU A 21 17.34 9.24 -2.17
C LEU A 21 17.35 8.76 -3.62
N PHE A 22 16.32 9.09 -4.40
CA PHE A 22 16.26 8.71 -5.82
C PHE A 22 17.31 9.40 -6.67
N GLY A 23 17.68 10.65 -6.35
CA GLY A 23 18.77 11.36 -7.01
C GLY A 23 20.11 10.64 -6.82
N VAL A 24 20.42 10.23 -5.59
CA VAL A 24 21.63 9.44 -5.29
C VAL A 24 21.59 8.09 -6.00
N ALA A 25 20.44 7.41 -6.02
CA ALA A 25 20.26 6.15 -6.74
C ALA A 25 20.46 6.30 -8.26
N SER A 26 19.99 7.39 -8.85
CA SER A 26 20.20 7.71 -10.28
C SER A 26 21.68 7.89 -10.62
N ILE A 27 22.43 8.60 -9.76
CA ILE A 27 23.89 8.77 -9.92
C ILE A 27 24.59 7.41 -9.83
N PHE A 28 24.22 6.58 -8.85
CA PHE A 28 24.77 5.24 -8.71
C PHE A 28 24.44 4.33 -9.91
N ALA A 29 23.21 4.40 -10.42
CA ALA A 29 22.79 3.65 -11.61
C ALA A 29 23.56 4.07 -12.86
N ALA A 30 23.79 5.38 -13.04
CA ALA A 30 24.62 5.88 -14.14
C ALA A 30 26.08 5.41 -14.01
N TYR A 31 26.65 5.42 -12.80
CA TYR A 31 28.01 4.91 -12.56
C TYR A 31 28.12 3.40 -12.78
N SER A 32 27.14 2.62 -12.30
CA SER A 32 27.08 1.18 -12.51
C SER A 32 26.95 0.83 -13.99
N LEU A 33 26.17 1.59 -14.76
CA LEU A 33 26.01 1.37 -16.19
C LEU A 33 27.30 1.68 -16.95
N TYR A 34 27.98 2.77 -16.59
CA TYR A 34 29.28 3.13 -17.15
C TYR A 34 30.33 2.03 -16.93
N GLY A 35 30.38 1.46 -15.71
CA GLY A 35 31.31 0.38 -15.37
C GLY A 35 31.12 -0.90 -16.19
N VAL A 36 29.88 -1.23 -16.57
CA VAL A 36 29.56 -2.42 -17.40
C VAL A 36 29.87 -2.20 -18.88
N LEU A 37 29.81 -0.95 -19.36
CA LEU A 37 29.88 -0.62 -20.78
C LEU A 37 31.25 -0.08 -21.23
N ILE A 38 32.29 -0.29 -20.42
CA ILE A 38 33.63 0.24 -20.65
C ILE A 38 34.39 -0.48 -21.78
N ASP A 39 34.05 -1.74 -22.06
CA ASP A 39 34.70 -2.57 -23.10
C ASP A 39 34.12 -2.37 -24.52
N TYR A 40 33.10 -1.51 -24.69
CA TYR A 40 32.49 -1.26 -26.00
C TYR A 40 33.36 -0.33 -26.89
N PRO A 41 33.27 -0.46 -28.23
CA PRO A 41 34.05 0.36 -29.16
C PRO A 41 33.75 1.86 -29.02
N GLU A 42 34.75 2.69 -29.34
CA GLU A 42 34.63 4.16 -29.36
C GLU A 42 33.53 4.60 -30.36
N PHE A 43 32.76 5.63 -30.01
CA PHE A 43 31.68 6.14 -30.86
C PHE A 43 32.21 6.80 -32.16
N PHE A 44 33.37 7.44 -32.07
CA PHE A 44 34.11 7.99 -33.21
C PHE A 44 35.61 7.75 -32.96
N ALA A 45 36.31 7.17 -33.94
CA ALA A 45 37.76 7.00 -33.88
C ALA A 45 38.44 8.36 -33.67
N GLY A 46 38.93 8.62 -32.45
CA GLY A 46 39.65 9.86 -32.12
C GLY A 46 38.82 11.00 -31.53
N ALA A 47 37.54 10.81 -31.20
CA ALA A 47 36.76 11.82 -30.48
C ALA A 47 37.22 11.89 -29.00
N LYS A 48 38.13 12.82 -28.73
CA LYS A 48 38.58 13.19 -27.38
C LYS A 48 37.77 14.38 -26.87
N VAL A 49 37.34 14.34 -25.62
CA VAL A 49 36.74 15.51 -24.97
C VAL A 49 37.85 16.52 -24.70
N PRO A 50 37.81 17.74 -25.27
CA PRO A 50 38.93 18.69 -25.25
C PRO A 50 39.33 19.18 -23.84
N LEU A 51 38.53 18.88 -22.81
CA LEU A 51 38.74 19.31 -21.42
C LEU A 51 39.36 18.24 -20.50
N LEU A 52 39.26 16.93 -20.82
CA LEU A 52 39.65 15.86 -19.87
C LEU A 52 40.43 14.68 -20.48
N ASP A 53 40.75 14.70 -21.78
CA ASP A 53 41.47 13.62 -22.51
C ASP A 53 40.89 12.20 -22.32
N ILE A 54 39.59 12.09 -22.00
CA ILE A 54 38.85 10.83 -21.94
C ILE A 54 38.29 10.52 -23.33
N ARG A 55 38.37 9.25 -23.76
CA ARG A 55 37.82 8.77 -25.03
C ARG A 55 36.30 8.63 -24.97
N LEU A 56 35.60 9.14 -25.99
CA LEU A 56 34.14 9.14 -26.05
C LEU A 56 33.59 7.74 -26.41
N THR A 57 33.33 6.94 -25.38
CA THR A 57 32.78 5.57 -25.49
C THR A 57 31.25 5.60 -25.44
N TRP A 58 30.58 4.64 -26.09
CA TRP A 58 29.12 4.47 -26.01
C TRP A 58 28.60 4.37 -24.57
N GLY A 59 29.41 3.84 -23.64
CA GLY A 59 29.12 3.80 -22.19
C GLY A 59 28.93 5.16 -21.53
N LEU A 60 29.65 6.20 -21.98
CA LEU A 60 29.50 7.54 -21.42
C LEU A 60 28.19 8.18 -21.89
N VAL A 61 27.86 8.01 -23.16
CA VAL A 61 26.64 8.55 -23.77
C VAL A 61 25.40 7.91 -23.15
N SER A 62 25.39 6.58 -23.01
CA SER A 62 24.26 5.85 -22.43
C SER A 62 24.04 6.21 -20.96
N SER A 63 25.10 6.37 -20.18
CA SER A 63 25.03 6.77 -18.77
C SER A 63 24.50 8.20 -18.61
N PHE A 64 24.91 9.13 -19.48
CA PHE A 64 24.41 10.51 -19.46
C PHE A 64 22.93 10.59 -19.85
N VAL A 65 22.51 9.81 -20.85
CA VAL A 65 21.10 9.72 -21.27
C VAL A 65 20.23 9.11 -20.16
N LEU A 66 20.70 8.05 -19.51
CA LEU A 66 19.98 7.42 -18.39
C LEU A 66 19.85 8.38 -17.22
N PHE A 67 20.93 9.11 -16.88
CA PHE A 67 20.91 10.12 -15.82
C PHE A 67 19.92 11.26 -16.11
N MET A 68 19.91 11.79 -17.34
CA MET A 68 18.96 12.83 -17.75
C MET A 68 17.51 12.33 -17.74
N PHE A 69 17.27 11.11 -18.23
CA PHE A 69 15.94 10.52 -18.24
C PHE A 69 15.41 10.27 -16.82
N CYS A 70 16.25 9.69 -15.96
CA CYS A 70 15.91 9.45 -14.56
C CYS A 70 15.75 10.78 -13.80
N GLY A 71 16.59 11.77 -14.06
CA GLY A 71 16.49 13.12 -13.51
C GLY A 71 15.19 13.83 -13.89
N VAL A 72 14.77 13.74 -15.16
CA VAL A 72 13.47 14.28 -15.61
C VAL A 72 12.30 13.58 -14.92
N ILE A 73 12.36 12.25 -14.76
CA ILE A 73 11.33 11.49 -14.02
C ILE A 73 11.29 11.92 -12.55
N ILE A 74 12.44 12.01 -11.88
CA ILE A 74 12.53 12.40 -10.47
C ILE A 74 12.05 13.84 -10.28
N CYS A 75 12.44 14.77 -11.15
CA CYS A 75 11.95 16.15 -11.13
C CYS A 75 10.45 16.22 -11.43
N ALA A 76 9.93 15.42 -12.35
CA ALA A 76 8.49 15.35 -12.62
C ALA A 76 7.71 14.82 -11.41
N PHE A 77 8.23 13.81 -10.70
CA PHE A 77 7.59 13.28 -9.49
C PHE A 77 7.74 14.20 -8.27
N THR A 78 8.88 14.86 -8.12
CA THR A 78 9.20 15.71 -6.97
C THR A 78 8.58 17.10 -7.11
N THR A 79 8.75 17.74 -8.28
CA THR A 79 8.31 19.11 -8.57
C THR A 79 6.92 19.13 -9.21
N GLY A 80 6.51 18.08 -9.93
CA GLY A 80 5.22 18.01 -10.61
C GLY A 80 4.00 17.78 -9.70
N PHE A 81 4.19 17.47 -8.42
CA PHE A 81 3.05 17.45 -7.49
C PHE A 81 2.54 18.86 -7.15
N GLU A 82 3.42 19.87 -7.13
CA GLU A 82 3.04 21.26 -6.83
C GLU A 82 2.44 21.99 -8.06
N ILE A 83 2.87 21.67 -9.28
CA ILE A 83 2.46 22.39 -10.51
C ILE A 83 1.57 21.56 -11.46
N GLY A 84 1.58 20.22 -11.39
CA GLY A 84 1.02 19.35 -12.45
C GLY A 84 -0.26 18.58 -12.12
N LEU A 85 -0.66 18.42 -10.85
CA LEU A 85 -1.68 17.41 -10.50
C LEU A 85 -2.71 17.84 -9.43
N LYS A 86 -3.13 19.11 -9.41
CA LYS A 86 -4.19 19.62 -8.52
C LYS A 86 -5.46 18.74 -8.48
N ARG A 87 -5.79 18.03 -9.57
CA ARG A 87 -6.94 17.09 -9.62
C ARG A 87 -6.75 15.79 -8.83
N ILE A 88 -5.52 15.30 -8.66
CA ILE A 88 -5.25 14.05 -7.92
C ILE A 88 -5.02 14.35 -6.44
N ASP A 89 -4.39 15.49 -6.12
CA ASP A 89 -4.25 15.96 -4.74
C ASP A 89 -5.61 16.15 -4.06
N SER A 90 -6.57 16.77 -4.74
CA SER A 90 -7.94 16.95 -4.22
C SER A 90 -8.69 15.62 -3.99
N LYS A 91 -8.54 14.62 -4.86
CA LYS A 91 -9.16 13.30 -4.67
C LYS A 91 -8.52 12.53 -3.50
N THR A 92 -7.19 12.59 -3.39
CA THR A 92 -6.44 11.94 -2.32
C THR A 92 -6.75 12.56 -0.96
N LYS A 93 -6.82 13.90 -0.90
CA LYS A 93 -7.20 14.64 0.30
C LYS A 93 -8.60 14.26 0.80
N ARG A 94 -9.59 14.18 -0.11
CA ARG A 94 -10.95 13.73 0.23
C ARG A 94 -10.99 12.30 0.77
N ALA A 95 -10.20 11.39 0.19
CA ALA A 95 -10.13 10.01 0.68
C ALA A 95 -9.52 9.95 2.10
N VAL A 96 -8.45 10.70 2.35
CA VAL A 96 -7.83 10.79 3.67
C VAL A 96 -8.79 11.39 4.71
N GLU A 97 -9.48 12.48 4.36
CA GLU A 97 -10.53 13.09 5.21
C GLU A 97 -11.64 12.07 5.53
N PHE A 98 -12.12 11.31 4.53
CA PHE A 98 -13.12 10.25 4.73
C PHE A 98 -12.65 9.15 5.69
N PHE A 99 -11.41 8.69 5.60
CA PHE A 99 -10.87 7.70 6.53
C PHE A 99 -10.74 8.24 7.95
N ILE A 100 -10.36 9.51 8.10
CA ILE A 100 -10.28 10.18 9.41
C ILE A 100 -11.68 10.28 10.03
N GLU A 101 -12.67 10.72 9.24
CA GLU A 101 -14.07 10.79 9.68
C GLU A 101 -14.62 9.40 10.07
N THR A 102 -14.34 8.38 9.24
CA THR A 102 -14.75 6.99 9.53
C THR A 102 -14.10 6.48 10.82
N GLN A 103 -12.81 6.75 11.03
CA GLN A 103 -12.12 6.36 12.27
C GLN A 103 -12.73 7.07 13.49
N ALA A 104 -13.06 8.37 13.37
CA ALA A 104 -13.70 9.12 14.44
C ALA A 104 -15.11 8.58 14.76
N GLU A 105 -15.85 8.09 13.76
CA GLU A 105 -17.15 7.45 13.95
C GLU A 105 -17.01 6.06 14.59
N LEU A 106 -16.04 5.25 14.15
CA LEU A 106 -15.75 3.94 14.74
C LEU A 106 -15.30 4.02 16.20
N GLN A 107 -14.70 5.14 16.63
CA GLN A 107 -14.37 5.38 18.04
C GLN A 107 -15.60 5.64 18.91
N LYS A 108 -16.74 6.04 18.33
CA LYS A 108 -18.01 6.18 19.06
C LYS A 108 -18.71 4.84 19.26
N VAL A 109 -18.31 3.80 18.51
CA VAL A 109 -18.86 2.46 18.67
C VAL A 109 -18.33 1.85 19.96
N SER A 110 -19.22 1.58 20.90
CA SER A 110 -18.92 0.84 22.12
C SER A 110 -18.72 -0.64 21.78
N TRP A 111 -17.47 -1.07 21.69
CA TRP A 111 -17.14 -2.49 21.50
C TRP A 111 -17.47 -3.27 22.77
N PRO A 112 -18.14 -4.44 22.64
CA PRO A 112 -18.54 -5.22 23.80
C PRO A 112 -17.32 -5.69 24.58
N THR A 113 -17.45 -5.71 25.91
CA THR A 113 -16.43 -6.28 26.78
C THR A 113 -16.39 -7.81 26.63
N ARG A 114 -15.27 -8.43 27.01
CA ARG A 114 -15.11 -9.90 26.91
C ARG A 114 -16.20 -10.63 27.68
N ASP A 115 -16.62 -10.10 28.81
CA ASP A 115 -17.63 -10.70 29.66
C ASP A 115 -19.04 -10.62 29.04
N GLU A 116 -19.39 -9.50 28.40
CA GLU A 116 -20.66 -9.35 27.67
C GLU A 116 -20.73 -10.28 26.46
N LEU A 117 -19.61 -10.45 25.75
CA LEU A 117 -19.52 -11.36 24.61
C LEU A 117 -19.71 -12.83 25.04
N ILE A 118 -19.09 -13.22 26.15
CA ILE A 118 -19.25 -14.56 26.72
C ILE A 118 -20.69 -14.75 27.20
N GLY A 119 -21.25 -13.77 27.92
CA GLY A 119 -22.63 -13.83 28.42
C GLY A 119 -23.65 -14.03 27.29
N SER A 120 -23.57 -13.23 26.23
CA SER A 120 -24.45 -13.35 25.06
C SER A 120 -24.29 -14.69 24.34
N THR A 121 -23.07 -15.20 24.20
CA THR A 121 -22.80 -16.50 23.55
C THR A 121 -23.34 -17.67 24.39
N VAL A 122 -23.19 -17.62 25.71
CA VAL A 122 -23.68 -18.68 26.62
C VAL A 122 -25.19 -18.82 26.52
N VAL A 123 -25.93 -17.71 26.45
CA VAL A 123 -27.39 -17.73 26.26
C VAL A 123 -27.76 -18.43 24.95
N VAL A 124 -27.06 -18.10 23.86
CA VAL A 124 -27.28 -18.75 22.55
C VAL A 124 -27.01 -20.26 22.62
N ILE A 125 -25.92 -20.67 23.27
CA ILE A 125 -25.59 -22.11 23.45
C ILE A 125 -26.70 -22.83 24.21
N VAL A 126 -27.22 -22.24 25.29
CA VAL A 126 -28.32 -22.85 26.07
C VAL A 126 -29.57 -22.99 25.21
N CYS A 127 -29.94 -21.96 24.45
CA CYS A 127 -31.06 -22.03 23.51
C CYS A 127 -30.88 -23.15 22.47
N LEU A 128 -29.68 -23.32 21.93
CA LEU A 128 -29.37 -24.40 20.98
C LEU A 128 -29.50 -25.78 21.60
N VAL A 129 -29.05 -25.97 22.84
CA VAL A 129 -29.17 -27.25 23.56
C VAL A 129 -30.63 -27.61 23.80
N ILE A 130 -31.45 -26.65 24.23
CA ILE A 130 -32.89 -26.87 24.45
C ILE A 130 -33.58 -27.26 23.13
N LEU A 131 -33.28 -26.53 22.05
CA LEU A 131 -33.83 -26.83 20.73
C LEU A 131 -33.39 -28.21 20.23
N ALA A 132 -32.13 -28.56 20.41
CA ALA A 132 -31.60 -29.87 20.03
C ALA A 132 -32.30 -31.01 20.80
N LEU A 133 -32.50 -30.85 22.11
CA LEU A 133 -33.25 -31.82 22.92
C LEU A 133 -34.72 -31.93 22.50
N TYR A 134 -35.35 -30.82 22.16
CA TYR A 134 -36.72 -30.81 21.65
C TYR A 134 -36.84 -31.59 20.35
N ILE A 135 -35.99 -31.29 19.36
CA ILE A 135 -35.99 -32.00 18.07
C ILE A 135 -35.70 -33.49 18.29
N PHE A 136 -34.69 -33.83 19.09
CA PHE A 136 -34.36 -35.21 19.42
C PHE A 136 -35.55 -35.95 20.05
N GLY A 137 -36.27 -35.30 20.97
CA GLY A 137 -37.48 -35.86 21.58
C GLY A 137 -38.59 -36.11 20.56
N VAL A 138 -38.84 -35.17 19.66
CA VAL A 138 -39.83 -35.31 18.59
C VAL A 138 -39.43 -36.45 17.63
N ASP A 139 -38.18 -36.49 17.19
CA ASP A 139 -37.67 -37.54 16.30
C ASP A 139 -37.80 -38.93 16.94
N TRP A 140 -37.53 -39.05 18.24
CA TRP A 140 -37.67 -40.29 18.98
C TRP A 140 -39.13 -40.76 19.08
N VAL A 141 -40.07 -39.83 19.36
CA VAL A 141 -41.50 -40.12 19.42
C VAL A 141 -42.02 -40.54 18.04
N VAL A 142 -41.71 -39.75 17.00
CA VAL A 142 -42.13 -40.02 15.63
C VAL A 142 -41.59 -41.38 15.16
N SER A 143 -40.31 -41.68 15.39
CA SER A 143 -39.70 -42.96 15.02
C SER A 143 -40.36 -44.15 15.73
N SER A 144 -40.68 -44.00 17.02
CA SER A 144 -41.33 -45.05 17.81
C SER A 144 -42.77 -45.32 17.33
N VAL A 145 -43.52 -44.25 17.00
CA VAL A 145 -44.87 -44.36 16.45
C VAL A 145 -44.83 -45.01 15.06
N MET A 146 -43.93 -44.59 14.18
CA MET A 146 -43.78 -45.19 12.84
C MET A 146 -43.46 -46.69 12.90
N LYS A 147 -42.58 -47.10 13.84
CA LYS A 147 -42.25 -48.51 14.07
C LYS A 147 -43.45 -49.32 14.58
N THR A 148 -44.28 -48.72 15.43
CA THR A 148 -45.50 -49.36 15.94
C THR A 148 -46.55 -49.56 14.86
N ILE A 149 -46.63 -48.64 13.89
CA ILE A 149 -47.54 -48.70 12.74
C ILE A 149 -47.02 -49.67 11.65
N GLY A 150 -45.77 -50.14 11.75
CA GLY A 150 -45.17 -51.09 10.80
C GLY A 150 -44.70 -50.48 9.49
N LEU A 151 -44.51 -49.16 9.46
CA LEU A 151 -43.97 -48.42 8.30
C LEU A 151 -42.44 -48.47 8.21
N LEU A 152 -41.75 -48.75 9.31
CA LEU A 152 -40.29 -48.76 9.49
C LEU A 152 -39.89 -49.93 10.39
#